data_AF-A0A7X9PE20-F1
#
_entry.id   AF-A0A7X9PE20-F1
#
_cell.length_a   1.000
_cell.length_b   1.000
_cell.length_c   1.000
_cell.angle_alpha   90.00
_cell.angle_beta   90.00
_cell.angle_gamma   90.00
#
_symmetry.space_group_name_H-M   'P 1'
#
loop_
_entity.id
_entity.type
_entity.pdbx_description
1 polymer ?
#
loop_
_entity_poly.entity_id
_entity_poly.type
_entity_poly.pdbx_seq_one_letter_code
_entity_poly.pdbx_strand_id
1 'polypeptide(L)'
;MNETIDFLNKATTEELQARGEFTIAQVKKIAESRPFRSEEDCARIKWLDASRLESLTAALQASEMTADPTEKPAPETAASMHQRWPRILWRAFLALLVLAALFCLFYFGIPWFNERVLNPLQNNTSRVSEVASQQAADVQALSQQIATLQAQVSDLETRADSVDQAIEAHSQTLADLAQMQDSLQAGNSELSSQFAEQLSLTRAIELLSRCRLYLSQSNFSLAQQDAASTRALLYSLLPTISPEKKQGLTVAISRLDLALGNLPTYPVVAVYDIDIAWQLLVDGLPEAPELVVTPIIQETLPADITPTPDQPTVTPTP
;
A
#
# COMPACT_ATOMS: atom_id res chain seq x y z
N MET A 1 -21.19 -43.43 -40.75
CA MET A 1 -20.68 -42.35 -39.87
C MET A 1 -20.27 -41.08 -40.61
N ASN A 2 -19.49 -41.14 -41.71
CA ASN A 2 -19.17 -39.91 -42.46
C ASN A 2 -20.44 -39.22 -43.03
N GLU A 3 -21.44 -39.98 -43.49
CA GLU A 3 -22.73 -39.42 -43.94
C GLU A 3 -23.51 -38.72 -42.83
N THR A 4 -23.49 -39.24 -41.59
CA THR A 4 -24.11 -38.54 -40.44
C THR A 4 -23.45 -37.21 -40.14
N ILE A 5 -22.12 -37.11 -40.28
CA ILE A 5 -21.38 -35.87 -40.04
C ILE A 5 -21.63 -34.87 -41.18
N ASP A 6 -21.66 -35.33 -42.44
CA ASP A 6 -22.00 -34.49 -43.59
C ASP A 6 -23.47 -34.00 -43.53
N PHE A 7 -24.40 -34.87 -43.13
CA PHE A 7 -25.80 -34.51 -42.86
C PHE A 7 -25.92 -33.50 -41.71
N LEU A 8 -25.24 -33.71 -40.57
CA LEU A 8 -25.27 -32.76 -39.45
C LEU A 8 -24.70 -31.38 -39.79
N ASN A 9 -23.75 -31.31 -40.73
CA ASN A 9 -23.18 -30.06 -41.22
C ASN A 9 -24.06 -29.36 -42.28
N LYS A 10 -24.75 -30.12 -43.15
CA LYS A 10 -25.55 -29.58 -44.27
C LYS A 10 -27.04 -29.40 -43.98
N ALA A 11 -27.64 -30.25 -43.13
CA ALA A 11 -29.08 -30.28 -42.88
C ALA A 11 -29.58 -28.93 -42.33
N THR A 12 -30.76 -28.53 -42.78
CA THR A 12 -31.46 -27.35 -42.27
C THR A 12 -32.04 -27.62 -40.88
N THR A 13 -32.35 -26.56 -40.14
CA THR A 13 -32.94 -26.67 -38.80
C THR A 13 -34.32 -27.33 -38.82
N GLU A 14 -35.04 -27.22 -39.94
CA GLU A 14 -36.35 -27.84 -40.13
C GLU A 14 -36.24 -29.36 -40.34
N GLU A 15 -35.27 -29.84 -41.12
CA GLU A 15 -35.03 -31.28 -41.34
C GLU A 15 -34.61 -32.02 -40.07
N LEU A 16 -33.77 -31.38 -39.24
CA LEU A 16 -33.37 -31.91 -37.93
C LEU A 16 -34.54 -31.97 -36.93
N GLN A 17 -35.52 -31.06 -37.05
CA GLN A 17 -36.73 -31.06 -36.21
C GLN A 17 -37.81 -32.01 -36.75
N ALA A 18 -37.92 -32.16 -38.07
CA ALA A 18 -38.91 -33.02 -38.74
C ALA A 18 -38.72 -34.52 -38.43
N ARG A 19 -37.48 -34.97 -38.18
CA ARG A 19 -37.21 -36.35 -37.72
C ARG A 19 -37.48 -36.59 -36.23
N GLY A 20 -37.87 -35.57 -35.46
CA GLY A 20 -38.41 -35.72 -34.09
C GLY A 20 -37.42 -36.06 -32.97
N GLU A 21 -36.15 -36.33 -33.27
CA GLU A 21 -35.15 -36.74 -32.27
C GLU A 21 -34.47 -35.58 -31.52
N PHE A 22 -34.64 -34.33 -31.99
CA PHE A 22 -34.00 -33.15 -31.42
C PHE A 22 -35.00 -32.03 -31.07
N THR A 23 -34.87 -31.47 -29.87
CA THR A 23 -35.63 -30.27 -29.46
C THR A 23 -35.07 -29.01 -30.12
N ILE A 24 -35.89 -27.96 -30.24
CA ILE A 24 -35.52 -26.69 -30.90
C ILE A 24 -34.22 -26.08 -30.32
N ALA A 25 -34.02 -26.18 -28.99
CA ALA A 25 -32.81 -25.71 -28.32
C ALA A 25 -31.56 -26.55 -28.67
N GLN A 26 -31.73 -27.86 -28.90
CA GLN A 26 -30.68 -28.78 -29.33
C GLN A 26 -30.29 -28.54 -30.79
N VAL A 27 -31.27 -28.32 -31.68
CA VAL A 27 -31.05 -27.99 -33.09
C VAL A 27 -30.29 -26.66 -33.23
N LYS A 28 -30.66 -25.63 -32.46
CA LYS A 28 -29.92 -24.36 -32.44
C LYS A 28 -28.47 -24.54 -31.99
N LYS A 29 -28.22 -25.33 -30.94
CA LYS A 29 -26.86 -25.58 -30.44
C LYS A 29 -26.01 -26.43 -31.40
N ILE A 30 -26.63 -27.34 -32.16
CA ILE A 30 -25.97 -28.03 -33.29
C ILE A 30 -25.57 -27.02 -34.37
N ALA A 31 -26.48 -26.13 -34.79
CA ALA A 31 -26.20 -25.13 -35.82
C ALA A 31 -25.08 -24.15 -35.42
N GLU A 32 -25.06 -23.69 -34.17
CA GLU A 32 -24.00 -22.81 -33.61
C GLU A 32 -22.63 -23.50 -33.50
N SER A 33 -22.59 -24.84 -33.48
CA SER A 33 -21.36 -25.63 -33.29
C SER A 33 -20.78 -26.20 -34.60
N ARG A 34 -21.35 -25.82 -35.77
CA ARG A 34 -20.83 -26.24 -37.09
C ARG A 34 -19.53 -25.48 -37.43
N PRO A 35 -18.58 -26.10 -38.15
CA PRO A 35 -18.63 -27.45 -38.73
C PRO A 35 -17.94 -28.51 -37.84
N PHE A 36 -18.59 -29.66 -37.68
CA PHE A 36 -17.99 -30.83 -37.02
C PHE A 36 -17.06 -31.57 -38.00
N ARG A 37 -15.84 -31.91 -37.57
CA ARG A 37 -14.84 -32.60 -38.42
C ARG A 37 -14.50 -34.03 -37.98
N SER A 38 -14.81 -34.42 -36.74
CA SER A 38 -14.65 -35.80 -36.25
C SER A 38 -15.74 -36.15 -35.23
N GLU A 39 -15.84 -37.44 -34.90
CA GLU A 39 -16.74 -37.96 -33.86
C GLU A 39 -16.43 -37.38 -32.46
N GLU A 40 -15.15 -37.08 -32.19
CA GLU A 40 -14.71 -36.47 -30.93
C GLU A 40 -15.23 -35.02 -30.77
N ASP A 41 -15.38 -34.26 -31.86
CA ASP A 41 -15.94 -32.92 -31.82
C ASP A 41 -17.45 -32.93 -31.54
N CYS A 42 -18.17 -33.96 -32.00
CA CYS A 42 -19.56 -34.19 -31.60
C CYS A 42 -19.67 -34.51 -30.10
N ALA A 43 -18.77 -35.37 -29.58
CA ALA A 43 -18.76 -35.80 -28.18
C ALA A 43 -18.44 -34.67 -27.17
N ARG A 44 -17.86 -33.54 -27.61
CA ARG A 44 -17.72 -32.32 -26.75
C ARG A 44 -19.08 -31.77 -26.31
N ILE A 45 -20.15 -32.04 -27.07
CA ILE A 45 -21.51 -31.67 -26.71
C ILE A 45 -22.09 -32.78 -25.82
N LYS A 46 -22.14 -32.52 -24.50
CA LYS A 46 -22.52 -33.42 -23.37
C LYS A 46 -23.86 -34.21 -23.47
N TRP A 47 -24.56 -34.16 -24.60
CA TRP A 47 -25.79 -34.92 -24.84
C TRP A 47 -25.80 -35.61 -26.22
N LEU A 48 -24.74 -35.45 -27.03
CA LEU A 48 -24.56 -36.01 -28.36
C LEU A 48 -23.56 -37.18 -28.32
N ASP A 49 -23.87 -38.19 -27.49
CA ASP A 49 -23.06 -39.39 -27.34
C ASP A 49 -23.17 -40.33 -28.55
N ALA A 50 -22.19 -41.22 -28.71
CA ALA A 50 -22.07 -42.17 -29.82
C ALA A 50 -23.35 -42.96 -30.12
N SER A 51 -24.12 -43.37 -29.10
CA SER A 51 -25.38 -44.09 -29.28
C SER A 51 -26.46 -43.30 -30.05
N ARG A 52 -26.47 -41.96 -29.96
CA ARG A 52 -27.38 -41.10 -30.75
C ARG A 52 -26.88 -40.86 -32.16
N LEU A 53 -25.55 -40.91 -32.38
CA LEU A 53 -24.99 -40.90 -33.73
C LEU A 53 -25.30 -42.24 -34.43
N GLU A 54 -25.28 -43.35 -33.68
CA GLU A 54 -25.63 -44.69 -34.17
C GLU A 54 -27.12 -44.79 -34.55
N SER A 55 -28.05 -44.26 -33.73
CA SER A 55 -29.46 -44.17 -34.10
C SER A 55 -29.69 -43.31 -35.34
N LEU A 56 -28.97 -42.19 -35.47
CA LEU A 56 -28.98 -41.35 -36.67
C LEU A 56 -28.45 -42.08 -37.91
N THR A 57 -27.36 -42.87 -37.81
CA THR A 57 -26.90 -43.69 -38.94
C THR A 57 -27.92 -44.76 -39.32
N ALA A 58 -28.55 -45.41 -38.35
CA ALA A 58 -29.59 -46.41 -38.62
C ALA A 58 -30.82 -45.77 -39.28
N ALA A 59 -31.22 -44.57 -38.85
CA ALA A 59 -32.33 -43.82 -39.44
C ALA A 59 -32.00 -43.23 -40.83
N LEU A 60 -30.73 -43.01 -41.16
CA LEU A 60 -30.30 -42.64 -42.52
C LEU A 60 -30.28 -43.87 -43.43
N GLN A 61 -29.68 -44.99 -43.00
CA GLN A 61 -29.67 -46.24 -43.76
C GLN A 61 -31.08 -46.79 -44.00
N ALA A 62 -31.97 -46.73 -43.00
CA ALA A 62 -33.38 -47.09 -43.16
C ALA A 62 -34.14 -46.16 -44.14
N SER A 63 -33.64 -44.93 -44.35
CA SER A 63 -34.20 -43.95 -45.29
C SER A 63 -33.64 -44.10 -46.71
N GLU A 64 -32.48 -44.74 -46.88
CA GLU A 64 -31.91 -45.09 -48.20
C GLU A 64 -32.42 -46.46 -48.70
N MET A 65 -32.81 -47.36 -47.79
CA MET A 65 -33.35 -48.68 -48.16
C MET A 65 -34.78 -48.66 -48.72
N THR A 66 -35.46 -47.51 -48.78
CA THR A 66 -36.77 -47.34 -49.43
C THR A 66 -36.63 -46.66 -50.79
N ALA A 67 -36.05 -47.38 -51.75
CA ALA A 67 -35.84 -46.93 -53.12
C ALA A 67 -36.35 -47.95 -54.18
N ASP A 68 -37.67 -48.19 -54.17
CA ASP A 68 -38.49 -48.68 -55.30
C ASP A 68 -38.12 -50.08 -55.91
N PRO A 69 -38.88 -50.62 -56.87
CA PRO A 69 -40.34 -50.62 -57.06
C PRO A 69 -40.94 -52.04 -56.89
N THR A 70 -42.26 -52.18 -56.78
CA THR A 70 -42.89 -53.46 -57.18
C THR A 70 -44.27 -53.29 -57.79
N GLU A 71 -44.40 -53.84 -58.99
CA GLU A 71 -45.53 -53.70 -59.91
C GLU A 71 -46.37 -54.99 -59.97
N LYS A 72 -47.67 -54.87 -60.29
CA LYS A 72 -48.58 -55.90 -60.87
C LYS A 72 -49.06 -57.06 -59.97
N PRO A 73 -50.14 -57.80 -60.36
CA PRO A 73 -51.04 -57.59 -61.53
C PRO A 73 -52.56 -57.59 -61.23
N ALA A 74 -53.33 -57.12 -62.21
CA ALA A 74 -54.77 -57.43 -62.37
C ALA A 74 -54.97 -58.79 -63.10
N PRO A 75 -56.17 -59.38 -63.10
CA PRO A 75 -57.17 -59.15 -64.17
C PRO A 75 -58.54 -58.66 -63.63
N GLU A 76 -59.33 -57.82 -64.33
CA GLU A 76 -60.32 -58.18 -65.38
C GLU A 76 -61.45 -59.14 -64.90
N THR A 77 -62.75 -58.94 -65.16
CA THR A 77 -63.50 -58.00 -66.03
C THR A 77 -64.98 -57.86 -65.59
N ALA A 78 -65.70 -56.91 -66.22
CA ALA A 78 -67.16 -56.74 -66.26
C ALA A 78 -67.87 -56.23 -64.97
N ALA A 79 -68.94 -55.44 -65.03
CA ALA A 79 -69.72 -55.00 -66.19
C ALA A 79 -70.09 -53.50 -66.10
N SER A 80 -70.18 -52.86 -67.27
CA SER A 80 -70.80 -51.54 -67.46
C SER A 80 -72.32 -51.60 -67.39
N MET A 81 -72.97 -50.70 -66.65
CA MET A 81 -74.21 -50.08 -67.17
C MET A 81 -74.53 -48.73 -66.48
N HIS A 82 -75.18 -47.84 -67.24
CA HIS A 82 -75.64 -46.54 -66.75
C HIS A 82 -76.79 -46.65 -65.76
N GLN A 83 -76.83 -45.74 -64.78
CA GLN A 83 -78.07 -45.02 -64.48
C GLN A 83 -77.72 -43.61 -63.94
N ARG A 84 -77.98 -42.56 -64.73
CA ARG A 84 -77.98 -41.19 -64.21
C ARG A 84 -79.31 -40.97 -63.50
N TRP A 85 -79.31 -40.62 -62.21
CA TRP A 85 -80.14 -39.59 -61.54
C TRP A 85 -80.20 -39.81 -60.01
N PRO A 86 -80.50 -38.78 -59.18
CA PRO A 86 -80.50 -37.36 -59.48
C PRO A 86 -79.29 -36.68 -58.81
N ARG A 87 -78.41 -36.05 -59.60
CA ARG A 87 -77.21 -35.34 -59.10
C ARG A 87 -77.52 -34.26 -58.05
N ILE A 88 -78.76 -33.78 -57.99
CA ILE A 88 -79.23 -32.77 -57.05
C ILE A 88 -79.30 -33.32 -55.62
N LEU A 89 -79.82 -34.53 -55.40
CA LEU A 89 -79.89 -35.11 -54.04
C LEU A 89 -78.51 -35.45 -53.50
N TRP A 90 -77.63 -36.01 -54.33
CA TRP A 90 -76.23 -36.25 -53.93
C TRP A 90 -75.49 -34.93 -53.64
N ARG A 91 -75.69 -33.88 -54.45
CA ARG A 91 -75.12 -32.55 -54.19
C ARG A 91 -75.70 -31.89 -52.94
N ALA A 92 -76.99 -32.06 -52.65
CA ALA A 92 -77.63 -31.56 -51.44
C ALA A 92 -77.10 -32.28 -50.20
N PHE A 93 -76.95 -33.61 -50.26
CA PHE A 93 -76.30 -34.38 -49.20
C PHE A 93 -74.84 -33.99 -49.00
N LEU A 94 -74.07 -33.83 -50.08
CA LEU A 94 -72.68 -33.38 -50.01
C LEU A 94 -72.57 -31.95 -49.45
N ALA A 95 -73.48 -31.04 -49.83
CA ALA A 95 -73.53 -29.68 -49.30
C ALA A 95 -73.91 -29.67 -47.81
N LEU A 96 -74.85 -30.53 -47.38
CA LEU A 96 -75.21 -30.69 -45.97
C LEU A 96 -74.05 -31.30 -45.17
N LEU A 97 -73.33 -32.27 -45.73
CA LEU A 97 -72.13 -32.86 -45.13
C LEU A 97 -71.00 -31.83 -45.02
N VAL A 98 -70.76 -31.02 -46.05
CA VAL A 98 -69.80 -29.90 -46.01
C VAL A 98 -70.22 -28.85 -44.99
N LEU A 99 -71.51 -28.53 -44.87
CA LEU A 99 -72.01 -27.56 -43.89
C LEU A 99 -71.92 -28.11 -42.45
N ALA A 100 -72.18 -29.41 -42.26
CA ALA A 100 -71.96 -30.09 -40.99
C ALA A 100 -70.46 -30.21 -40.64
N ALA A 101 -69.59 -30.45 -41.62
CA ALA A 101 -68.14 -30.45 -41.45
C ALA A 101 -67.59 -29.05 -41.13
N LEU A 102 -68.10 -28.00 -41.78
CA LEU A 102 -67.81 -26.60 -41.42
C LEU A 102 -68.31 -26.26 -40.03
N PHE A 103 -69.54 -26.67 -39.67
CA PHE A 103 -70.06 -26.48 -38.32
C PHE A 103 -69.18 -27.20 -37.28
N CYS A 104 -68.76 -28.43 -37.55
CA CYS A 104 -67.85 -29.19 -36.70
C CYS A 104 -66.46 -28.52 -36.60
N LEU A 105 -65.92 -28.01 -37.71
CA LEU A 105 -64.64 -27.30 -37.75
C LEU A 105 -64.69 -25.95 -36.99
N PHE A 106 -65.79 -25.21 -37.08
CA PHE A 106 -65.98 -24.00 -36.26
C PHE A 106 -66.22 -24.34 -34.79
N TYR A 107 -67.07 -25.33 -34.49
CA TYR A 107 -67.47 -25.70 -33.13
C TYR A 107 -66.36 -26.39 -32.32
N PHE A 108 -65.57 -27.27 -32.95
CA PHE A 108 -64.43 -27.96 -32.30
C PHE A 108 -63.07 -27.31 -32.61
N GLY A 109 -62.88 -26.69 -33.77
CA GLY A 109 -61.60 -26.06 -34.14
C GLY A 109 -61.30 -24.80 -33.34
N ILE A 110 -62.32 -23.98 -33.03
CA ILE A 110 -62.14 -22.81 -32.16
C ILE A 110 -61.66 -23.21 -30.76
N PRO A 111 -62.35 -24.09 -29.99
CA PRO A 111 -61.87 -24.49 -28.67
C PRO A 111 -60.53 -25.23 -28.72
N TRP A 112 -60.31 -26.14 -29.70
CA TRP A 112 -59.04 -26.84 -29.83
C TRP A 112 -57.85 -25.88 -30.08
N PHE A 113 -58.02 -24.89 -30.96
CA PHE A 113 -56.99 -23.88 -31.22
C PHE A 113 -56.74 -22.98 -30.00
N ASN A 114 -57.80 -22.63 -29.27
CA ASN A 114 -57.72 -21.81 -28.07
C ASN A 114 -56.93 -22.55 -26.95
N GLU A 115 -57.27 -23.82 -26.71
CA GLU A 115 -56.59 -24.67 -25.72
C GLU A 115 -55.15 -25.02 -26.10
N ARG A 116 -54.89 -25.30 -27.39
CA ARG A 116 -53.60 -25.82 -27.86
C ARG A 116 -52.58 -24.73 -28.19
N VAL A 117 -53.03 -23.54 -28.61
CA VAL A 117 -52.16 -22.46 -29.11
C VAL A 117 -52.29 -21.18 -28.28
N LEU A 118 -53.49 -20.72 -27.94
CA LEU A 118 -53.64 -19.46 -27.19
C LEU A 118 -53.25 -19.62 -25.72
N ASN A 119 -53.70 -20.67 -25.02
CA ASN A 119 -53.33 -20.90 -23.62
C ASN A 119 -51.80 -20.93 -23.36
N PRO A 120 -50.96 -21.68 -24.11
CA PRO A 120 -49.52 -21.64 -23.89
C PRO A 120 -48.89 -20.29 -24.25
N LEU A 121 -49.45 -19.54 -25.21
CA LEU A 121 -48.98 -18.18 -25.52
C LEU A 121 -49.35 -17.20 -24.41
N GLN A 122 -50.57 -17.23 -23.87
CA GLN A 122 -50.98 -16.42 -22.72
C GLN A 122 -50.12 -16.71 -21.48
N ASN A 123 -49.87 -18.00 -21.19
CA ASN A 123 -49.00 -18.41 -20.10
C ASN A 123 -47.52 -18.05 -20.34
N ASN A 124 -47.05 -18.04 -21.59
CA ASN A 124 -45.69 -17.60 -21.90
C ASN A 124 -45.57 -16.08 -21.78
N THR A 125 -46.52 -15.32 -22.33
CA THR A 125 -46.61 -13.86 -22.17
C THR A 125 -46.68 -13.45 -20.70
N SER A 126 -47.48 -14.13 -19.86
CA SER A 126 -47.53 -13.82 -18.42
C SER A 126 -46.19 -14.11 -17.74
N ARG A 127 -45.56 -15.26 -18.01
CA ARG A 127 -44.23 -15.60 -17.46
C ARG A 127 -43.11 -14.70 -17.97
N VAL A 128 -43.16 -14.24 -19.22
CA VAL A 128 -42.19 -13.28 -19.77
C VAL A 128 -42.39 -11.91 -19.13
N SER A 129 -43.63 -11.48 -18.90
CA SER A 129 -43.93 -10.25 -18.15
C SER A 129 -43.47 -10.35 -16.69
N GLU A 130 -43.68 -11.50 -16.04
CA GLU A 130 -43.25 -11.79 -14.67
C GLU A 130 -41.72 -11.78 -14.57
N VAL A 131 -41.02 -12.53 -15.43
CA VAL A 131 -39.56 -12.56 -15.48
C VAL A 131 -38.97 -11.19 -15.84
N ALA A 132 -39.59 -10.43 -16.75
CA ALA A 132 -39.14 -9.07 -17.05
C ALA A 132 -39.33 -8.13 -15.84
N SER A 133 -40.42 -8.26 -15.09
CA SER A 133 -40.64 -7.49 -13.86
C SER A 133 -39.66 -7.88 -12.75
N GLN A 134 -39.34 -9.17 -12.60
CA GLN A 134 -38.33 -9.67 -11.67
C GLN A 134 -36.94 -9.18 -12.05
N GLN A 135 -36.55 -9.28 -13.33
CA GLN A 135 -35.27 -8.76 -13.82
C GLN A 135 -35.14 -7.24 -13.63
N ALA A 136 -36.22 -6.48 -13.84
CA ALA A 136 -36.22 -5.04 -13.56
C ALA A 136 -36.03 -4.75 -12.07
N ALA A 137 -36.70 -5.50 -11.18
CA ALA A 137 -36.53 -5.38 -9.73
C ALA A 137 -35.12 -5.80 -9.26
N ASP A 138 -34.56 -6.88 -9.81
CA ASP A 138 -33.22 -7.38 -9.48
C ASP A 138 -32.13 -6.40 -9.95
N VAL A 139 -32.26 -5.84 -11.16
CA VAL A 139 -31.36 -4.79 -11.68
C VAL A 139 -31.46 -3.54 -10.82
N GLN A 140 -32.66 -3.14 -10.39
CA GLN A 140 -32.85 -2.02 -9.46
C GLN A 140 -32.17 -2.30 -8.11
N ALA A 141 -32.37 -3.47 -7.51
CA ALA A 141 -31.74 -3.87 -6.25
C ALA A 141 -30.20 -3.91 -6.36
N LEU A 142 -29.65 -4.47 -7.44
CA LEU A 142 -28.22 -4.49 -7.70
C LEU A 142 -27.65 -3.08 -7.89
N SER A 143 -28.34 -2.19 -8.60
CA SER A 143 -27.91 -0.78 -8.74
C SER A 143 -27.89 -0.04 -7.39
N GLN A 144 -28.84 -0.31 -6.51
CA GLN A 144 -28.87 0.24 -5.14
C GLN A 144 -27.73 -0.31 -4.27
N GLN A 145 -27.42 -1.60 -4.39
CA GLN A 145 -26.28 -2.21 -3.70
C GLN A 145 -24.95 -1.64 -4.20
N ILE A 146 -24.78 -1.48 -5.51
CA ILE A 146 -23.59 -0.84 -6.11
C ILE A 146 -23.43 0.60 -5.62
N ALA A 147 -24.50 1.40 -5.63
CA ALA A 147 -24.47 2.77 -5.11
C ALA A 147 -24.12 2.82 -3.60
N THR A 148 -24.63 1.86 -2.82
CA THR A 148 -24.33 1.74 -1.37
C THR A 148 -22.88 1.37 -1.13
N LEU A 149 -22.34 0.40 -1.88
CA LEU A 149 -20.93 -0.01 -1.79
C LEU A 149 -19.99 1.11 -2.26
N GLN A 150 -20.34 1.84 -3.31
CA GLN A 150 -19.58 3.02 -3.76
C GLN A 150 -19.54 4.12 -2.67
N ALA A 151 -20.66 4.37 -1.99
CA ALA A 151 -20.71 5.31 -0.87
C ALA A 151 -19.85 4.82 0.32
N GLN A 152 -19.87 3.53 0.63
CA GLN A 152 -19.02 2.94 1.68
C GLN A 152 -17.53 3.00 1.34
N VAL A 153 -17.15 2.75 0.09
CA VAL A 153 -15.76 2.89 -0.37
C VAL A 153 -15.31 4.35 -0.23
N SER A 154 -16.13 5.32 -0.66
CA SER A 154 -15.79 6.74 -0.53
C SER A 154 -15.69 7.23 0.93
N ASP A 155 -16.51 6.70 1.85
CA ASP A 155 -16.35 6.93 3.31
C ASP A 155 -15.02 6.37 3.83
N LEU A 156 -14.69 5.13 3.44
CA LEU A 156 -13.44 4.48 3.86
C LEU A 156 -12.20 5.17 3.29
N GLU A 157 -12.23 5.62 2.04
CA GLU A 157 -11.17 6.43 1.42
C GLU A 157 -10.99 7.76 2.18
N THR A 158 -12.08 8.50 2.41
CA THR A 158 -12.05 9.76 3.18
C THR A 158 -11.49 9.56 4.60
N ARG A 159 -11.84 8.42 5.23
CA ARG A 159 -11.35 8.08 6.56
C ARG A 159 -9.88 7.66 6.55
N ALA A 160 -9.41 6.95 5.52
CA ALA A 160 -8.00 6.64 5.34
C ALA A 160 -7.18 7.93 5.19
N ASP A 161 -7.59 8.84 4.30
CA ASP A 161 -6.96 10.17 4.13
C ASP A 161 -6.89 10.94 5.46
N SER A 162 -7.95 10.89 6.28
CA SER A 162 -7.98 11.55 7.59
C SER A 162 -7.02 10.93 8.61
N VAL A 163 -6.82 9.60 8.52
CA VAL A 163 -5.90 8.86 9.40
C VAL A 163 -4.45 9.12 8.98
N ASP A 164 -4.15 9.14 7.68
CA ASP A 164 -2.82 9.46 7.18
C ASP A 164 -2.40 10.89 7.55
N GLN A 165 -3.32 11.87 7.43
CA GLN A 165 -3.10 13.24 7.92
C GLN A 165 -2.86 13.31 9.43
N ALA A 166 -3.60 12.53 10.22
CA ALA A 166 -3.41 12.47 11.67
C ALA A 166 -2.09 11.79 12.06
N ILE A 167 -1.67 10.74 11.34
CA ILE A 167 -0.38 10.06 11.52
C ILE A 167 0.76 11.03 11.23
N GLU A 168 0.70 11.79 10.13
CA GLU A 168 1.74 12.77 9.79
C GLU A 168 1.83 13.90 10.84
N ALA A 169 0.69 14.44 11.27
CA ALA A 169 0.65 15.45 12.33
C ALA A 169 1.19 14.93 13.67
N HIS A 170 0.90 13.68 14.03
CA HIS A 170 1.46 13.05 15.22
C HIS A 170 2.96 12.73 15.07
N SER A 171 3.42 12.33 13.88
CA SER A 171 4.83 12.12 13.55
C SER A 171 5.64 13.41 13.75
N GLN A 172 5.15 14.53 13.21
CA GLN A 172 5.75 15.84 13.44
C GLN A 172 5.76 16.23 14.92
N THR A 173 4.63 16.02 15.64
CA THR A 173 4.55 16.31 17.07
C THR A 173 5.56 15.50 17.89
N LEU A 174 5.81 14.23 17.52
CA LEU A 174 6.81 13.39 18.16
C LEU A 174 8.25 13.83 17.85
N ALA A 175 8.51 14.31 16.63
CA ALA A 175 9.80 14.90 16.26
C ALA A 175 10.09 16.18 17.05
N ASP A 176 9.10 17.08 17.17
CA ASP A 176 9.20 18.32 17.94
C ASP A 176 9.44 18.02 19.44
N LEU A 177 8.76 17.01 19.99
CA LEU A 177 8.97 16.57 21.38
C LEU A 177 10.36 15.95 21.60
N ALA A 178 10.87 15.18 20.64
CA ALA A 178 12.23 14.64 20.71
C ALA A 178 13.27 15.78 20.70
N GLN A 179 13.13 16.76 19.82
CA GLN A 179 14.00 17.94 19.79
C GLN A 179 13.93 18.75 21.10
N MET A 180 12.74 18.89 21.69
CA MET A 180 12.58 19.55 22.99
C MET A 180 13.26 18.76 24.12
N GLN A 181 13.15 17.43 24.11
CA GLN A 181 13.84 16.56 25.07
C GLN A 181 15.35 16.69 24.96
N ASP A 182 15.92 16.65 23.76
CA ASP A 182 17.36 16.79 23.53
C ASP A 182 17.87 18.16 24.00
N SER A 183 17.11 19.23 23.71
CA SER A 183 17.41 20.59 24.18
C SER A 183 17.39 20.70 25.71
N LEU A 184 16.37 20.13 26.37
CA LEU A 184 16.27 20.09 27.83
C LEU A 184 17.38 19.24 28.47
N GLN A 185 17.75 18.11 27.86
CA GLN A 185 18.81 17.23 28.35
C GLN A 185 20.20 17.88 28.20
N ALA A 186 20.46 18.55 27.08
CA ALA A 186 21.68 19.34 26.88
C ALA A 186 21.75 20.50 27.87
N GLY A 187 20.68 21.31 27.98
CA GLY A 187 20.60 22.44 28.91
C GLY A 187 20.74 22.05 30.38
N ASN A 188 20.13 20.94 30.80
CA ASN A 188 20.27 20.42 32.16
C ASN A 188 21.70 19.89 32.44
N SER A 189 22.33 19.23 31.47
CA SER A 189 23.71 18.76 31.59
C SER A 189 24.67 19.93 31.74
N GLU A 190 24.55 20.94 30.89
CA GLU A 190 25.33 22.18 30.92
C GLU A 190 25.15 22.94 32.25
N LEU A 191 23.89 23.17 32.66
CA LEU A 191 23.58 23.85 33.92
C LEU A 191 24.14 23.09 35.14
N SER A 192 24.08 21.74 35.13
CA SER A 192 24.65 20.93 36.20
C SER A 192 26.18 21.02 36.26
N SER A 193 26.84 21.14 35.11
CA SER A 193 28.29 21.36 35.01
C SER A 193 28.67 22.73 35.58
N GLN A 194 27.96 23.79 35.20
CA GLN A 194 28.19 25.14 35.72
C GLN A 194 27.99 25.22 37.24
N PHE A 195 26.95 24.58 37.79
CA PHE A 195 26.75 24.52 39.24
C PHE A 195 27.86 23.73 39.95
N ALA A 196 28.36 22.64 39.35
CA ALA A 196 29.49 21.89 39.89
C ALA A 196 30.79 22.72 39.90
N GLU A 197 31.07 23.46 38.82
CA GLU A 197 32.18 24.41 38.75
C GLU A 197 32.06 25.47 39.85
N GLN A 198 30.94 26.20 39.91
CA GLN A 198 30.71 27.28 40.88
C GLN A 198 30.80 26.80 42.33
N LEU A 199 30.25 25.62 42.66
CA LEU A 199 30.35 25.04 43.99
C LEU A 199 31.79 24.69 44.36
N SER A 200 32.55 24.14 43.40
CA SER A 200 33.97 23.79 43.61
C SER A 200 34.84 25.04 43.82
N LEU A 201 34.64 26.11 43.03
CA LEU A 201 35.32 27.40 43.20
C LEU A 201 34.96 28.05 44.55
N THR A 202 33.68 28.07 44.92
CA THR A 202 33.22 28.60 46.22
C THR A 202 33.87 27.85 47.39
N ARG A 203 33.97 26.52 47.30
CA ARG A 203 34.63 25.69 48.31
C ARG A 203 36.15 25.95 48.36
N ALA A 204 36.81 26.16 47.22
CA ALA A 204 38.21 26.55 47.19
C ALA A 204 38.45 27.91 47.88
N ILE A 205 37.56 28.89 47.64
CA ILE A 205 37.61 30.22 48.28
C ILE A 205 37.39 30.12 49.80
N GLU A 206 36.46 29.27 50.27
CA GLU A 206 36.26 29.01 51.71
C GLU A 206 37.52 28.45 52.37
N LEU A 207 38.09 27.37 51.80
CA LEU A 207 39.31 26.75 52.32
C LEU A 207 40.49 27.73 52.34
N LEU A 208 40.64 28.60 51.34
CA LEU A 208 41.67 29.65 51.36
C LEU A 208 41.38 30.74 52.39
N SER A 209 40.12 31.14 52.59
CA SER A 209 39.77 32.11 53.63
C SER A 209 40.11 31.57 55.04
N ARG A 210 39.90 30.27 55.26
CA ARG A 210 40.28 29.57 56.49
C ARG A 210 41.80 29.41 56.62
N CYS A 211 42.50 29.10 55.52
CA CYS A 211 43.96 29.07 55.47
C CYS A 211 44.57 30.43 55.89
N ARG A 212 44.09 31.55 55.33
CA ARG A 212 44.50 32.92 55.70
C ARG A 212 44.27 33.20 57.18
N LEU A 213 43.14 32.76 57.73
CA LEU A 213 42.85 32.86 59.16
C LEU A 213 43.87 32.06 59.99
N TYR A 214 44.19 30.83 59.62
CA TYR A 214 45.20 30.03 60.32
C TYR A 214 46.62 30.64 60.24
N LEU A 215 47.00 31.25 59.12
CA LEU A 215 48.27 31.96 58.99
C LEU A 215 48.36 33.17 59.95
N SER A 216 47.30 33.98 60.06
CA SER A 216 47.27 35.11 61.01
C SER A 216 47.30 34.66 62.49
N GLN A 217 46.84 33.43 62.78
CA GLN A 217 46.94 32.80 64.10
C GLN A 217 48.27 32.04 64.35
N SER A 218 49.22 32.06 63.40
CA SER A 218 50.46 31.26 63.43
C SER A 218 50.25 29.73 63.46
N ASN A 219 49.07 29.25 63.07
CA ASN A 219 48.71 27.84 63.02
C ASN A 219 49.11 27.21 61.67
N PHE A 220 50.42 27.20 61.38
CA PHE A 220 50.96 26.87 60.05
C PHE A 220 50.66 25.45 59.55
N SER A 221 50.50 24.46 60.43
CA SER A 221 50.17 23.07 60.06
C SER A 221 48.75 22.95 59.49
N LEU A 222 47.77 23.60 60.14
CA LEU A 222 46.38 23.66 59.65
C LEU A 222 46.29 24.49 58.36
N ALA A 223 47.03 25.60 58.28
CA ALA A 223 47.13 26.39 57.05
C ALA A 223 47.68 25.56 55.88
N GLN A 224 48.74 24.77 56.10
CA GLN A 224 49.32 23.89 55.08
C GLN A 224 48.33 22.79 54.64
N GLN A 225 47.58 22.21 55.58
CA GLN A 225 46.55 21.20 55.29
C GLN A 225 45.41 21.78 54.42
N ASP A 226 44.94 22.99 54.73
CA ASP A 226 43.91 23.66 53.94
C ASP A 226 44.43 24.07 52.55
N ALA A 227 45.63 24.64 52.45
CA ALA A 227 46.23 24.99 51.17
C ALA A 227 46.45 23.76 50.27
N ALA A 228 46.88 22.63 50.84
CA ALA A 228 47.01 21.36 50.12
C ALA A 228 45.64 20.79 49.69
N SER A 229 44.60 20.97 50.51
CA SER A 229 43.23 20.55 50.20
C SER A 229 42.62 21.39 49.07
N THR A 230 42.82 22.72 49.11
CA THR A 230 42.46 23.62 48.00
C THR A 230 43.18 23.22 46.73
N ARG A 231 44.50 23.05 46.78
CA ARG A 231 45.33 22.63 45.64
C ARG A 231 44.77 21.36 44.99
N ALA A 232 44.48 20.33 45.77
CA ALA A 232 43.91 19.08 45.26
C ALA A 232 42.56 19.28 44.58
N LEU A 233 41.69 20.13 45.14
CA LEU A 233 40.41 20.50 44.55
C LEU A 233 40.61 21.23 43.20
N LEU A 234 41.47 22.25 43.13
CA LEU A 234 41.74 22.98 41.89
C LEU A 234 42.35 22.10 40.78
N TYR A 235 43.22 21.13 41.12
CA TYR A 235 43.70 20.14 40.15
C TYR A 235 42.56 19.22 39.65
N SER A 236 41.62 18.84 40.51
CA SER A 236 40.45 18.05 40.09
C SER A 236 39.48 18.82 39.18
N LEU A 237 39.52 20.16 39.23
CA LEU A 237 38.71 21.05 38.40
C LEU A 237 39.37 21.37 37.04
N LEU A 238 40.70 21.30 36.95
CA LEU A 238 41.49 21.57 35.75
C LEU A 238 41.09 20.82 34.44
N PRO A 239 40.56 19.58 34.46
CA PRO A 239 40.04 18.93 33.25
C PRO A 239 38.60 19.32 32.87
N THR A 240 37.84 19.92 33.79
CA THR A 240 36.39 20.17 33.65
C THR A 240 36.06 21.65 33.44
N ILE A 241 36.92 22.56 33.88
CA ILE A 241 36.72 24.02 33.77
C ILE A 241 36.77 24.50 32.31
N SER A 242 35.99 25.55 32.01
CA SER A 242 36.04 26.27 30.73
C SER A 242 37.47 26.66 30.32
N PRO A 243 37.81 26.58 29.02
CA PRO A 243 39.18 26.79 28.53
C PRO A 243 39.72 28.20 28.83
N GLU A 244 38.88 29.23 28.79
CA GLU A 244 39.23 30.64 29.07
C GLU A 244 39.79 30.81 30.49
N LYS A 245 39.17 30.17 31.49
CA LYS A 245 39.55 30.26 32.91
C LYS A 245 40.72 29.36 33.29
N LYS A 246 41.06 28.37 32.44
CA LYS A 246 42.09 27.36 32.71
C LYS A 246 43.48 27.96 32.95
N GLN A 247 43.80 29.05 32.25
CA GLN A 247 45.06 29.78 32.47
C GLN A 247 45.08 30.45 33.85
N GLY A 248 44.03 31.20 34.21
CA GLY A 248 43.89 31.79 35.54
C GLY A 248 43.95 30.76 36.66
N LEU A 249 43.28 29.61 36.49
CA LEU A 249 43.31 28.50 37.45
C LEU A 249 44.72 27.94 37.63
N THR A 250 45.48 27.80 36.54
CA THR A 250 46.87 27.33 36.57
C THR A 250 47.78 28.33 37.31
N VAL A 251 47.55 29.64 37.13
CA VAL A 251 48.26 30.68 37.90
C VAL A 251 47.92 30.58 39.39
N ALA A 252 46.65 30.43 39.77
CA ALA A 252 46.25 30.24 41.17
C ALA A 252 46.88 28.98 41.80
N ILE A 253 46.92 27.86 41.06
CA ILE A 253 47.59 26.62 41.50
C ILE A 253 49.09 26.84 41.72
N SER A 254 49.80 27.44 40.76
CA SER A 254 51.25 27.70 40.90
C SER A 254 51.59 28.64 42.06
N ARG A 255 50.71 29.59 42.39
CA ARG A 255 50.82 30.40 43.62
C ARG A 255 50.68 29.56 44.88
N LEU A 256 49.72 28.63 44.91
CA LEU A 256 49.58 27.69 46.03
C LEU A 256 50.77 26.72 46.16
N ASP A 257 51.39 26.31 45.06
CA ASP A 257 52.63 25.53 45.07
C ASP A 257 53.79 26.30 45.74
N LEU A 258 53.97 27.58 45.38
CA LEU A 258 54.97 28.46 46.01
C LEU A 258 54.69 28.65 47.51
N ALA A 259 53.43 28.90 47.88
CA ALA A 259 53.04 29.04 49.27
C ALA A 259 53.29 27.77 50.10
N LEU A 260 52.95 26.60 49.56
CA LEU A 260 53.16 25.29 50.21
C LEU A 260 54.65 24.95 50.37
N GLY A 261 55.50 25.34 49.40
CA GLY A 261 56.95 25.21 49.51
C GLY A 261 57.58 26.16 50.53
N ASN A 262 56.95 27.32 50.78
CA ASN A 262 57.38 28.31 51.75
C ASN A 262 56.90 28.01 53.19
N LEU A 263 55.86 27.19 53.40
CA LEU A 263 55.38 26.81 54.73
C LEU A 263 56.14 25.60 55.31
N PRO A 264 56.51 25.60 56.60
CA PRO A 264 56.31 26.65 57.61
C PRO A 264 57.47 27.67 57.71
N THR A 265 58.52 27.53 56.91
CA THR A 265 59.81 28.24 57.08
C THR A 265 59.74 29.75 56.82
N TYR A 266 58.94 30.17 55.85
CA TYR A 266 58.80 31.56 55.38
C TYR A 266 57.31 31.98 55.33
N PRO A 267 56.62 32.04 56.48
CA PRO A 267 55.17 32.20 56.53
C PRO A 267 54.68 33.53 55.95
N VAL A 268 55.48 34.61 56.06
CA VAL A 268 55.15 35.93 55.50
C VAL A 268 55.07 35.87 53.97
N VAL A 269 55.98 35.13 53.31
CA VAL A 269 55.97 34.97 51.84
C VAL A 269 54.77 34.12 51.41
N ALA A 270 54.50 33.04 52.14
CA ALA A 270 53.35 32.17 51.87
C ALA A 270 51.99 32.89 51.99
N VAL A 271 51.85 33.85 52.93
CA VAL A 271 50.64 34.70 53.02
C VAL A 271 50.42 35.48 51.71
N TYR A 272 51.45 36.10 51.14
CA TYR A 272 51.30 36.86 49.89
C TYR A 272 50.87 35.97 48.72
N ASP A 273 51.47 34.80 48.54
CA ASP A 273 51.10 33.89 47.46
C ASP A 273 49.67 33.31 47.65
N ILE A 274 49.24 33.04 48.89
CA ILE A 274 47.87 32.60 49.20
C ILE A 274 46.85 33.72 48.99
N ASP A 275 47.18 34.96 49.35
CA ASP A 275 46.32 36.12 49.12
C ASP A 275 46.14 36.39 47.62
N ILE A 276 47.20 36.25 46.81
CA ILE A 276 47.13 36.34 45.34
C ILE A 276 46.26 35.20 44.78
N ALA A 277 46.46 33.96 45.23
CA ALA A 277 45.66 32.82 44.77
C ALA A 277 44.17 32.97 45.13
N TRP A 278 43.87 33.47 46.34
CA TRP A 278 42.52 33.77 46.79
C TRP A 278 41.89 34.88 45.95
N GLN A 279 42.61 35.98 45.69
CA GLN A 279 42.10 37.08 44.88
C GLN A 279 41.80 36.63 43.45
N LEU A 280 42.69 35.86 42.81
CA LEU A 280 42.46 35.32 41.46
C LEU A 280 41.19 34.47 41.37
N LEU A 281 40.85 33.72 42.41
CA LEU A 281 39.62 32.92 42.47
C LEU A 281 38.36 33.77 42.73
N VAL A 282 38.47 34.81 43.57
CA VAL A 282 37.36 35.74 43.86
C VAL A 282 37.04 36.65 42.67
N ASP A 283 38.07 37.10 41.94
CA ASP A 283 37.95 37.94 40.75
C ASP A 283 37.44 37.16 39.51
N GLY A 284 36.98 35.91 39.69
CA GLY A 284 36.34 35.07 38.66
C GLY A 284 37.29 34.22 37.81
N LEU A 285 38.59 34.24 38.11
CA LEU A 285 39.72 33.84 37.26
C LEU A 285 39.82 34.73 36.01
N PRO A 286 40.96 35.40 35.75
CA PRO A 286 41.11 36.21 34.55
C PRO A 286 41.00 35.31 33.31
N GLU A 287 40.01 35.62 32.47
CA GLU A 287 39.90 35.06 31.13
C GLU A 287 41.21 35.34 30.39
N ALA A 288 41.77 34.31 29.75
CA ALA A 288 42.90 34.50 28.86
C ALA A 288 42.53 35.58 27.83
N PRO A 289 43.34 36.64 27.64
CA PRO A 289 43.01 37.68 26.67
C PRO A 289 42.84 37.01 25.31
N GLU A 290 41.68 37.22 24.68
CA GLU A 290 41.44 36.73 23.33
C GLU A 290 42.65 37.11 22.47
N LEU A 291 43.33 36.09 21.93
CA LEU A 291 44.38 36.34 20.94
C LEU A 291 43.67 36.92 19.72
N VAL A 292 43.70 38.26 19.60
CA VAL A 292 43.09 39.00 18.51
C VAL A 292 43.72 38.51 17.20
N VAL A 293 43.02 37.59 16.53
CA VAL A 293 43.48 36.99 15.28
C VAL A 293 43.31 38.01 14.17
N THR A 294 44.38 38.74 13.86
CA THR A 294 44.71 39.32 12.54
C THR A 294 46.09 40.02 12.63
N PRO A 295 46.89 40.12 11.54
CA PRO A 295 46.44 40.24 10.15
C PRO A 295 46.80 39.07 9.22
N ILE A 296 46.18 39.14 8.05
CA ILE A 296 46.32 38.26 6.89
C ILE A 296 47.80 38.17 6.46
N ILE A 297 48.30 36.95 6.29
CA ILE A 297 49.58 36.70 5.63
C ILE A 297 49.40 36.99 4.14
N GLN A 298 50.02 38.06 3.67
CA GLN A 298 50.14 38.33 2.24
C GLN A 298 51.34 37.53 1.69
N GLU A 299 51.11 36.72 0.66
CA GLU A 299 52.13 35.82 0.11
C GLU A 299 53.42 36.57 -0.28
N THR A 300 54.56 36.01 0.12
CA THR A 300 55.89 36.48 -0.30
C THR A 300 56.76 35.30 -0.69
N LEU A 301 57.15 35.22 -1.97
CA LEU A 301 58.38 34.63 -2.52
C LEU A 301 58.36 34.77 -4.07
N PRO A 302 59.49 34.68 -4.81
CA PRO A 302 60.87 34.50 -4.34
C PRO A 302 61.97 35.40 -4.95
N ALA A 303 63.06 35.51 -4.16
CA ALA A 303 64.50 35.51 -4.50
C ALA A 303 65.07 36.30 -5.72
N ASP A 304 65.86 37.33 -5.40
CA ASP A 304 67.32 37.42 -5.68
C ASP A 304 67.92 38.59 -4.87
N ILE A 305 69.23 38.76 -4.59
CA ILE A 305 70.47 37.98 -4.81
C ILE A 305 71.37 38.07 -3.55
N THR A 306 72.43 37.25 -3.45
CA THR A 306 73.60 37.46 -2.54
C THR A 306 74.83 37.85 -3.38
N PRO A 307 75.87 38.58 -2.87
CA PRO A 307 76.85 37.95 -1.98
C PRO A 307 77.49 38.85 -0.86
N THR A 308 77.86 38.18 0.24
CA THR A 308 78.87 38.54 1.29
C THR A 308 80.27 38.66 0.65
N PRO A 309 81.19 39.58 1.05
CA PRO A 309 81.93 39.62 2.34
C PRO A 309 82.22 41.05 2.88
N ASP A 310 82.89 41.36 4.01
CA ASP A 310 83.65 40.58 5.02
C ASP A 310 83.63 41.34 6.38
N GLN A 311 84.08 40.70 7.49
CA GLN A 311 84.39 41.37 8.78
C GLN A 311 85.67 42.27 8.66
N PRO A 312 85.99 43.26 9.55
CA PRO A 312 85.97 43.12 11.03
C PRO A 312 85.81 44.39 11.96
N THR A 313 85.38 44.16 13.21
CA THR A 313 85.97 44.68 14.50
C THR A 313 85.98 46.21 14.92
N VAL A 314 85.76 46.43 16.24
CA VAL A 314 85.95 47.61 17.17
C VAL A 314 85.07 48.91 17.15
N THR A 315 84.20 49.05 18.18
CA THR A 315 84.31 49.90 19.42
C THR A 315 84.92 51.33 19.36
N PRO A 316 84.51 52.37 20.19
CA PRO A 316 83.31 52.62 21.03
C PRO A 316 82.63 54.03 20.84
N THR A 317 81.65 54.33 21.70
CA THR A 317 81.00 55.63 22.10
C THR A 317 81.97 56.84 22.18
N PRO A 318 81.53 58.05 21.80
CA PRO A 318 80.74 58.93 22.67
C PRO A 318 79.33 59.28 22.14
#